data_AF-A0A847VGL9-F1
#
_entry.id   AF-A0A847VGL9-F1
#
_cell.length_a   1.000
_cell.length_b   1.000
_cell.length_c   1.000
_cell.angle_alpha   90.00
_cell.angle_beta   90.00
_cell.angle_gamma   90.00
#
_symmetry.space_group_name_H-M   'P 1'
#
loop_
_entity.id
_entity.type
_entity.pdbx_description
1 polymer ?
#
loop_
_entity_poly.entity_id
_entity_poly.type
_entity_poly.pdbx_seq_one_letter_code
_entity_poly.pdbx_strand_id
1 'polypeptide(L)'
;MLAALGAVAAPAWGQFRLDVSGVGATQQPLAIAAFRDEDKAGLAVSQILRADLERSGLFRVLGAPGGLDELARPDYAALRAQGADALVAGSVQRLADG
;
A
#
# COMPACT_ATOMS: atom_id res chain seq x y z
N MET A 1 -46.76 53.70 -11.52
CA MET A 1 -45.40 53.79 -10.97
C MET A 1 -45.06 52.39 -10.46
N LEU A 2 -44.38 51.57 -11.29
CA LEU A 2 -44.05 50.18 -10.95
C LEU A 2 -42.89 50.16 -9.94
N ALA A 3 -43.13 49.62 -8.75
CA ALA A 3 -42.08 49.37 -7.77
C ALA A 3 -41.42 48.02 -8.07
N ALA A 4 -40.18 48.05 -8.57
CA ALA A 4 -39.35 46.86 -8.72
C ALA A 4 -38.81 46.44 -7.35
N LEU A 5 -39.25 45.28 -6.85
CA LEU A 5 -38.61 44.63 -5.70
C LEU A 5 -37.28 44.02 -6.17
N GLY A 6 -36.17 44.66 -5.84
CA GLY A 6 -34.84 44.10 -6.01
C GLY A 6 -34.60 42.98 -5.00
N ALA A 7 -34.35 41.76 -5.48
CA ALA A 7 -33.97 40.64 -4.63
C ALA A 7 -32.54 40.84 -4.11
N VAL A 8 -32.40 40.96 -2.78
CA VAL A 8 -31.10 41.03 -2.11
C VAL A 8 -30.55 39.60 -2.01
N ALA A 9 -29.51 39.29 -2.79
CA ALA A 9 -28.78 38.04 -2.67
C ALA A 9 -27.81 38.13 -1.49
N ALA A 10 -28.14 37.49 -0.37
CA ALA A 10 -27.24 37.38 0.77
C ALA A 10 -26.13 36.35 0.46
N PRO A 11 -24.86 36.62 0.82
CA PRO A 11 -23.77 35.65 0.64
C PRO A 11 -23.99 34.48 1.61
N ALA A 12 -24.15 33.27 1.07
CA ALA A 12 -24.19 32.06 1.87
C ALA A 12 -22.77 31.72 2.34
N TRP A 13 -22.43 32.07 3.59
CA TRP A 13 -21.22 31.59 4.26
C TRP A 13 -21.39 30.12 4.65
N GLY A 14 -21.38 29.22 3.67
CA GLY A 14 -21.26 27.79 3.90
C GLY A 14 -19.87 27.50 4.45
N GLN A 15 -19.79 27.16 5.74
CA GLN A 15 -18.56 26.61 6.32
C GLN A 15 -18.28 25.28 5.64
N PHE A 16 -17.35 25.28 4.68
CA PHE A 16 -16.91 24.05 4.06
C PHE A 16 -16.05 23.29 5.06
N ARG A 17 -16.67 22.30 5.72
CA ARG A 17 -15.97 21.35 6.60
C ARG A 17 -15.85 20.04 5.84
N LEU A 18 -14.69 19.83 5.25
CA LEU A 18 -14.35 18.52 4.69
C LEU A 18 -13.84 17.65 5.84
N ASP A 19 -14.74 16.89 6.46
CA ASP A 19 -14.33 15.74 7.26
C ASP A 19 -14.01 14.60 6.29
N VAL A 20 -12.73 14.45 5.94
CA VAL A 20 -12.26 13.19 5.34
C VAL A 20 -12.16 12.20 6.50
N SER A 21 -13.27 11.53 6.82
CA SER A 21 -13.17 10.28 7.55
C SER A 21 -12.31 9.34 6.71
N GLY A 22 -11.04 9.21 7.11
CA GLY A 22 -10.11 8.30 6.48
C GLY A 22 -10.77 6.93 6.35
N VAL A 23 -10.79 6.45 5.11
CA VAL A 23 -11.30 5.16 4.67
C VAL A 23 -11.13 4.11 5.77
N GLY A 24 -12.23 3.61 6.33
CA GLY A 24 -12.26 2.43 7.20
C GLY A 24 -11.98 1.14 6.42
N ALA A 25 -11.04 1.17 5.48
CA ALA A 25 -10.56 -0.02 4.81
C ALA A 25 -9.64 -0.73 5.79
N THR A 26 -10.08 -1.90 6.27
CA THR A 26 -9.22 -2.81 7.03
C THR A 26 -8.00 -3.13 6.16
N GLN A 27 -6.82 -2.61 6.53
CA GLN A 27 -5.60 -2.87 5.78
C GLN A 27 -5.32 -4.37 5.76
N GLN A 28 -5.03 -4.91 4.58
CA GLN A 28 -4.68 -6.32 4.43
C GLN A 28 -3.23 -6.53 4.86
N PRO A 29 -2.96 -7.38 5.86
CA PRO A 29 -1.60 -7.60 6.30
C PRO A 29 -0.85 -8.57 5.37
N LEU A 30 0.31 -8.13 4.88
CA LEU A 30 1.11 -8.83 3.89
C LEU A 30 2.57 -8.85 4.32
N ALA A 31 3.19 -10.03 4.40
CA ALA A 31 4.63 -10.15 4.61
C ALA A 31 5.37 -10.09 3.27
N ILE A 32 6.46 -9.32 3.21
CA ILE A 32 7.36 -9.30 2.05
C ILE A 32 8.75 -9.77 2.51
N ALA A 33 9.25 -10.81 1.83
CA ALA A 33 10.63 -11.27 1.97
C ALA A 33 11.58 -10.47 1.06
N ALA A 34 12.86 -10.40 1.44
CA ALA A 34 13.90 -10.00 0.52
C ALA A 34 13.95 -11.01 -0.64
N PHE A 35 13.89 -10.53 -1.87
CA PHE A 35 13.94 -11.41 -3.04
C PHE A 35 15.35 -11.98 -3.18
N ARG A 36 15.45 -13.28 -3.44
CA ARG A 36 16.75 -13.91 -3.71
C ARG A 36 17.41 -13.21 -4.90
N ASP A 37 18.69 -12.87 -4.74
CA ASP A 37 19.51 -12.19 -5.74
C ASP A 37 19.07 -10.75 -6.10
N GLU A 38 18.17 -10.10 -5.33
CA GLU A 38 17.75 -8.72 -5.63
C GLU A 38 18.90 -7.70 -5.58
N ASP A 39 19.88 -7.90 -4.71
CA ASP A 39 21.09 -7.07 -4.63
C ASP A 39 21.91 -7.12 -5.93
N LYS A 40 21.86 -8.23 -6.67
CA LYS A 40 22.55 -8.40 -7.96
C LYS A 40 21.80 -7.71 -9.11
N ALA A 41 20.51 -7.44 -8.92
CA ALA A 41 19.70 -6.74 -9.90
C ALA A 41 19.95 -5.23 -9.91
N GLY A 42 20.51 -4.67 -8.83
CA GLY A 42 20.76 -3.22 -8.69
C GLY A 42 19.53 -2.43 -8.28
N LEU A 43 18.40 -3.11 -8.02
CA LEU A 43 17.16 -2.55 -7.51
C LEU A 43 16.67 -3.44 -6.37
N ALA A 44 16.42 -2.86 -5.21
CA ALA A 44 15.82 -3.57 -4.09
C ALA A 44 14.31 -3.74 -4.35
N VAL A 45 13.94 -4.76 -5.11
CA VAL A 45 12.56 -5.04 -5.55
C VAL A 45 11.62 -5.14 -4.35
N SER A 46 12.06 -5.78 -3.27
CA SER A 46 11.31 -5.88 -2.01
C SER A 46 10.93 -4.51 -1.43
N GLN A 47 11.84 -3.53 -1.52
CA GLN A 47 11.61 -2.17 -1.02
C GLN A 47 10.68 -1.36 -1.93
N ILE A 48 10.77 -1.57 -3.25
CA ILE A 48 9.86 -0.93 -4.21
C ILE A 48 8.43 -1.42 -3.97
N LEU A 49 8.23 -2.73 -3.85
CA LEU A 49 6.92 -3.33 -3.57
C LEU A 49 6.36 -2.83 -2.24
N ARG A 50 7.19 -2.78 -1.19
CA ARG A 50 6.79 -2.20 0.10
C ARG A 50 6.29 -0.77 -0.06
N ALA A 51 7.07 0.09 -0.69
CA ALA A 51 6.73 1.51 -0.82
C ALA A 51 5.46 1.76 -1.65
N ASP A 52 5.21 0.94 -2.68
CA ASP A 52 4.01 1.04 -3.51
C ASP A 52 2.76 0.56 -2.75
N LEU A 53 2.86 -0.58 -2.09
CA LEU A 53 1.75 -1.16 -1.33
C LEU A 53 1.38 -0.32 -0.11
N GLU A 54 2.37 0.22 0.61
CA GLU A 54 2.11 1.16 1.72
C GLU A 54 1.46 2.45 1.21
N ARG A 55 1.86 2.95 0.03
CA ARG A 55 1.27 4.15 -0.59
C ARG A 55 -0.17 3.95 -1.03
N SER A 56 -0.55 2.72 -1.41
CA SER A 56 -1.94 2.40 -1.77
C SER A 56 -2.91 2.58 -0.60
N GLY A 57 -2.42 2.54 0.64
CA GLY A 57 -3.25 2.58 1.85
C GLY A 57 -4.07 1.29 2.10
N LEU A 58 -4.02 0.31 1.20
CA LEU A 58 -4.75 -0.95 1.28
C LEU A 58 -4.02 -2.02 2.08
N PHE A 59 -2.69 -1.94 2.16
CA PHE A 59 -1.85 -2.98 2.76
C PHE A 59 -1.11 -2.48 3.98
N ARG A 60 -0.96 -3.38 4.96
CA ARG A 60 0.00 -3.23 6.06
C ARG A 60 1.14 -4.20 5.82
N VAL A 61 2.29 -3.66 5.42
CA VAL A 61 3.43 -4.50 5.02
C VAL A 61 4.31 -4.88 6.21
N LEU A 62 4.46 -6.18 6.44
CA LEU A 62 5.31 -6.78 7.46
C LEU A 62 6.61 -7.32 6.86
N GLY A 63 7.64 -7.52 7.68
CA GLY A 63 8.85 -8.21 7.27
C GLY A 63 8.65 -9.73 7.33
N ALA A 64 9.11 -10.45 6.31
CA ALA A 64 9.18 -11.91 6.32
C ALA A 64 10.61 -12.39 6.64
N PRO A 65 10.80 -13.64 7.10
CA PRO A 65 12.13 -14.23 7.19
C PRO A 65 12.79 -14.32 5.81
N GLY A 66 14.12 -14.21 5.78
CA GLY A 66 14.91 -14.33 4.54
C GLY A 66 15.00 -15.77 4.02
N GLY A 67 15.45 -15.92 2.78
CA GLY A 67 15.61 -17.23 2.14
C GLY A 67 14.30 -17.85 1.62
N LEU A 68 13.25 -17.04 1.51
CA LEU A 68 12.00 -17.43 0.87
C LEU A 68 12.06 -17.08 -0.62
N ASP A 69 11.93 -18.09 -1.46
CA ASP A 69 11.84 -18.00 -2.91
C ASP A 69 10.71 -18.92 -3.42
N GLU A 70 10.60 -19.10 -4.73
CA GLU A 70 9.52 -19.88 -5.37
C GLU A 70 9.57 -21.39 -5.03
N LEU A 71 10.71 -21.88 -4.54
CA LEU A 71 10.94 -23.27 -4.18
C LEU A 71 10.87 -23.49 -2.66
N ALA A 72 10.91 -22.41 -1.88
CA ALA A 72 10.83 -22.47 -0.44
C ALA A 72 9.48 -23.04 0.03
N ARG A 73 9.49 -23.62 1.23
CA ARG A 73 8.28 -24.01 1.96
C ARG A 73 8.11 -23.09 3.17
N PRO A 74 7.34 -22.00 3.03
CA PRO A 74 7.18 -21.05 4.13
C PRO A 74 6.44 -21.70 5.31
N ASP A 75 6.84 -21.33 6.53
CA ASP A 75 6.05 -21.62 7.72
C ASP A 75 4.90 -20.60 7.82
N TYR A 76 3.75 -20.97 7.25
CA TYR A 76 2.55 -20.14 7.27
C TYR A 76 1.95 -19.97 8.67
N ALA A 77 2.25 -20.86 9.63
CA ALA A 77 1.79 -20.71 11.01
C ALA A 77 2.59 -19.60 11.70
N ALA A 78 3.91 -19.58 11.50
CA ALA A 78 4.77 -18.51 12.00
C ALA A 78 4.41 -17.15 11.39
N LEU A 79 4.17 -17.09 10.07
CA LEU A 79 3.77 -15.86 9.39
C LEU A 79 2.42 -15.32 9.89
N ARG A 80 1.42 -16.19 10.10
CA ARG A 80 0.15 -15.80 10.72
C ARG A 80 0.33 -15.33 12.16
N ALA A 81 1.20 -15.97 12.94
CA ALA A 81 1.51 -15.53 14.29
C ALA A 81 2.18 -14.14 14.34
N GLN A 82 2.90 -13.78 13.27
CA GLN A 82 3.44 -12.42 13.07
C GLN A 82 2.39 -11.42 12.55
N GLY A 83 1.17 -11.88 12.29
CA GLY A 83 0.04 -11.07 11.83
C GLY A 83 -0.03 -10.90 10.32
N ALA A 84 0.68 -11.70 9.53
CA ALA A 84 0.59 -11.69 8.06
C ALA A 84 -0.42 -12.72 7.55
N ASP A 85 -1.34 -12.29 6.69
CA ASP A 85 -2.33 -13.18 6.06
C ASP A 85 -1.91 -13.64 4.66
N ALA A 86 -0.93 -12.96 4.08
CA ALA A 86 -0.34 -13.28 2.78
C ALA A 86 1.19 -13.08 2.81
N LEU A 87 1.87 -13.69 1.84
CA LEU A 87 3.32 -13.65 1.68
C LEU A 87 3.69 -13.32 0.23
N VAL A 88 4.64 -12.40 0.05
CA VAL A 88 5.37 -12.18 -1.20
C VAL A 88 6.81 -12.63 -1.00
N ALA A 89 7.24 -13.54 -1.86
CA ALA A 89 8.60 -14.07 -1.91
C ALA A 89 8.94 -14.43 -3.36
N GLY A 90 10.23 -14.47 -3.69
CA GLY A 90 10.66 -14.78 -5.04
C GLY A 90 12.15 -14.50 -5.25
N SER A 91 12.56 -14.54 -6.51
CA SER A 91 13.93 -14.29 -6.92
C SER A 91 14.01 -13.30 -8.08
N VAL A 92 15.17 -12.66 -8.23
CA VAL A 92 15.46 -11.77 -9.34
C VAL A 92 16.63 -12.34 -10.13
N GLN A 93 16.45 -12.49 -11.44
CA GLN A 93 17.50 -12.93 -12.34
C GLN A 93 17.85 -11.82 -13.33
N ARG A 94 19.13 -11.46 -13.38
CA ARG A 94 19.68 -10.62 -14.45
C ARG A 94 19.94 -11.49 -15.66
N LEU A 95 19.37 -11.14 -16.80
CA LEU A 95 19.58 -11.85 -18.06
C LEU A 95 20.83 -11.33 -18.78
N ALA A 96 21.35 -12.13 -19.72
CA ALA A 96 22.64 -11.86 -20.37
C ALA A 96 22.64 -10.64 -21.29
N ASP A 97 21.46 -10.21 -21.74
CA ASP A 97 21.22 -9.06 -22.59
C ASP A 97 21.07 -7.73 -21.81
N GLY A 98 21.13 -7.77 -20.48
CA GLY A 98 21.05 -6.59 -19.61
C GLY A 98 19.63 -6.13 -19.35
#